data_AF-A0A520KSA1-F1
#
_entry.id   AF-A0A520KSA1-F1
#
_cell.length_a   1.000
_cell.length_b   1.000
_cell.length_c   1.000
_cell.angle_alpha   90.00
_cell.angle_beta   90.00
_cell.angle_gamma   90.00
#
_symmetry.space_group_name_H-M   'P 1'
#
loop_
_entity.id
_entity.type
_entity.pdbx_description
1 polymer ?
#
loop_
_entity_poly.entity_id
_entity_poly.type
_entity_poly.pdbx_seq_one_letter_code
_entity_poly.pdbx_strand_id
1 'polypeptide(L)'
;MGRFRCQEGDVVATFLPTSIQFVICDMAIPKIGAIHLPGTMLDSADAIVDKLERSNCKRVISVHTNVKDRDIIDMIKDVAKVEEKQHPRSFIF
;
A
#
# COMPACT_ATOMS: atom_id res chain seq x y z
N MET A 1 -17.48 3.19 8.05
CA MET A 1 -16.00 3.24 7.95
C MET A 1 -15.45 1.93 8.49
N GLY A 2 -14.89 1.06 7.64
CA GLY A 2 -14.42 -0.27 8.06
C GLY A 2 -13.16 -0.17 8.92
N ARG A 3 -13.10 -0.91 10.03
CA ARG A 3 -11.88 -1.00 10.86
C ARG A 3 -10.76 -1.67 10.06
N PHE A 4 -9.61 -1.02 9.95
CA PHE A 4 -8.37 -1.64 9.48
C PHE A 4 -7.96 -2.74 10.47
N ARG A 5 -8.20 -3.99 10.09
CA ARG A 5 -7.69 -5.16 10.80
C ARG A 5 -6.60 -5.77 9.93
N CYS A 6 -5.38 -5.86 10.44
CA CYS A 6 -4.30 -6.62 9.83
C CYS A 6 -4.06 -7.86 10.70
N GLN A 7 -3.91 -9.01 10.07
CA GLN A 7 -3.70 -10.31 10.71
C GLN A 7 -2.33 -10.87 10.32
N GLU A 8 -1.90 -11.92 11.02
CA GLU A 8 -0.70 -12.66 10.67
C GLU A 8 -0.78 -13.20 9.23
N GLY A 9 0.32 -13.09 8.49
CA GLY A 9 0.40 -13.49 7.09
C GLY A 9 -0.21 -12.49 6.08
N ASP A 10 -0.89 -11.42 6.54
CA ASP A 10 -1.34 -10.36 5.64
C ASP A 10 -0.14 -9.60 5.03
N VAL A 11 -0.18 -9.35 3.72
CA VAL A 11 0.80 -8.48 3.05
C VAL A 11 0.34 -7.02 3.14
N VAL A 12 1.24 -6.16 3.62
CA VAL A 12 1.03 -4.71 3.74
C VAL A 12 2.13 -3.99 2.96
N ALA A 13 1.73 -3.29 1.89
CA ALA A 13 2.64 -2.48 1.10
C ALA A 13 2.81 -1.08 1.70
N THR A 14 4.02 -0.54 1.64
CA THR A 14 4.31 0.85 2.00
C THR A 14 4.86 1.61 0.79
N PHE A 15 4.32 2.79 0.51
CA PHE A 15 4.86 3.74 -0.48
C PHE A 15 5.17 5.04 0.24
N LEU A 16 6.27 5.02 1.00
CA LEU A 16 6.70 6.12 1.84
C LEU A 16 8.13 6.53 1.45
N PRO A 17 8.46 7.83 1.43
CA PRO A 17 9.84 8.26 1.32
C PRO A 17 10.61 7.83 2.56
N THR A 18 11.94 7.90 2.50
CA THR A 18 12.80 7.72 3.67
C THR A 18 12.38 8.70 4.76
N SER A 19 11.73 8.17 5.79
CA SER A 19 11.00 8.95 6.79
C SER A 19 10.81 8.15 8.08
N ILE A 20 10.45 8.83 9.17
CA ILE A 20 10.14 8.18 10.44
C ILE A 20 8.93 7.25 10.28
N GLN A 21 7.94 7.64 9.47
CA GLN A 21 6.78 6.82 9.14
C GLN A 21 7.18 5.49 8.50
N PHE A 22 8.18 5.51 7.61
CA PHE A 22 8.71 4.28 7.02
C PHE A 22 9.32 3.36 8.07
N VAL A 23 10.18 3.88 8.95
CA VAL A 23 10.80 3.09 10.04
C VAL A 23 9.74 2.51 10.98
N ILE A 24 8.71 3.29 11.30
CA ILE A 24 7.59 2.80 12.12
C ILE A 24 6.88 1.64 11.43
N CYS A 25 6.59 1.75 10.14
CA CYS A 25 5.93 0.66 9.40
C CYS A 25 6.82 -0.59 9.32
N ASP A 26 8.11 -0.40 9.06
CA ASP A 26 9.09 -1.49 8.95
C ASP A 26 9.22 -2.29 10.24
N MET A 27 9.02 -1.65 11.39
CA MET A 27 9.02 -2.32 12.70
C MET A 27 7.63 -2.82 13.12
N ALA A 28 6.56 -2.08 12.82
CA ALA A 28 5.22 -2.39 13.30
C ALA A 28 4.54 -3.51 12.53
N ILE A 29 4.74 -3.60 11.21
CA ILE A 29 4.11 -4.61 10.36
C ILE A 29 4.62 -6.03 10.72
N PRO A 30 5.94 -6.29 10.78
CA PRO A 30 6.43 -7.61 11.21
C PRO A 30 6.07 -7.94 12.67
N LYS A 31 5.99 -6.93 13.55
CA LYS A 31 5.64 -7.12 14.97
C LYS A 31 4.24 -7.75 15.16
N ILE A 32 3.32 -7.54 14.23
CA ILE A 32 1.97 -8.16 14.26
C ILE A 32 1.87 -9.44 13.42
N GLY A 33 3.01 -9.95 12.92
CA GLY A 33 3.06 -11.15 12.07
C GLY A 33 2.67 -10.91 10.60
N ALA A 34 2.49 -9.66 10.19
CA ALA A 34 2.22 -9.30 8.80
C ALA A 34 3.53 -9.18 7.99
N ILE A 35 3.43 -9.27 6.67
CA ILE A 35 4.55 -9.22 5.74
C ILE A 35 4.68 -7.80 5.22
N HIS A 36 5.81 -7.15 5.48
CA HIS A 36 6.10 -5.81 4.98
C HIS A 36 6.60 -5.87 3.53
N LEU A 37 5.88 -5.21 2.62
CA LEU A 37 6.26 -5.05 1.22
C LEU A 37 6.66 -3.59 0.93
N PRO A 38 7.95 -3.23 1.05
CA PRO A 38 8.40 -1.88 0.76
C PRO A 38 8.32 -1.57 -0.74
N GLY A 39 7.69 -0.45 -1.07
CA GLY A 39 7.56 0.13 -2.40
C GLY A 39 8.21 1.51 -2.47
N THR A 40 8.41 2.02 -3.68
CA THR A 40 8.92 3.37 -3.91
C THR A 40 7.95 4.17 -4.77
N MET A 41 7.82 5.47 -4.49
CA MET A 41 6.98 6.37 -5.29
C MET A 41 7.60 6.69 -6.66
N LEU A 42 8.81 6.20 -6.92
CA LEU A 42 9.48 6.28 -8.21
C LEU A 42 9.05 5.15 -9.17
N ASP A 43 8.33 4.13 -8.67
CA ASP A 43 7.81 3.05 -9.50
C ASP A 43 6.74 3.59 -10.46
N SER A 44 6.69 3.06 -11.68
CA SER A 44 5.59 3.35 -12.60
C SER A 44 4.29 2.73 -12.08
N ALA A 45 3.14 3.26 -12.52
CA ALA A 45 1.84 2.70 -12.14
C ALA A 45 1.73 1.19 -12.48
N ASP A 46 2.23 0.78 -13.66
CA ASP A 46 2.24 -0.63 -14.08
C ASP A 46 3.11 -1.50 -13.18
N ALA A 47 4.28 -1.00 -12.76
CA ALA A 47 5.17 -1.72 -11.84
C ALA A 47 4.52 -1.87 -10.45
N ILE A 48 3.79 -0.84 -10.00
CA ILE A 48 3.02 -0.88 -8.75
C ILE A 48 1.92 -1.94 -8.84
N VAL A 49 1.16 -1.99 -9.94
CA VAL A 49 0.14 -3.01 -10.19
C VAL A 49 0.74 -4.42 -10.13
N ASP A 50 1.77 -4.69 -10.93
CA ASP A 50 2.42 -6.00 -10.99
C ASP A 50 2.94 -6.45 -9.61
N LYS A 51 3.51 -5.52 -8.84
CA LYS A 51 4.02 -5.80 -7.49
C LYS A 51 2.89 -6.12 -6.50
N LEU A 52 1.78 -5.37 -6.54
CA LEU A 52 0.64 -5.58 -5.64
C LEU A 52 -0.12 -6.87 -5.98
N GLU A 53 -0.28 -7.19 -7.27
CA GLU A 53 -0.94 -8.42 -7.73
C GLU A 53 -0.13 -9.67 -7.37
N ARG A 54 1.18 -9.69 -7.68
CA ARG A 54 2.03 -10.85 -7.39
C ARG A 54 2.17 -11.14 -5.91
N SER A 55 2.04 -10.12 -5.07
CA SER A 55 2.13 -10.24 -3.62
C SER A 55 0.79 -10.47 -2.94
N ASN A 56 -0.33 -10.48 -3.69
CA ASN A 56 -1.69 -10.57 -3.13
C ASN A 56 -1.92 -9.51 -2.03
N CYS A 57 -1.40 -8.30 -2.24
CA CYS A 57 -1.38 -7.25 -1.24
C CYS A 57 -2.76 -6.60 -1.10
N LYS A 58 -3.36 -6.72 0.09
CA LYS A 58 -4.72 -6.22 0.37
C LYS A 58 -4.74 -4.85 1.06
N ARG A 59 -3.58 -4.36 1.52
CA ARG A 59 -3.46 -3.14 2.34
C ARG A 59 -2.25 -2.34 1.92
N VAL A 60 -2.45 -1.04 1.74
CA VAL A 60 -1.38 -0.12 1.35
C VAL A 60 -1.37 1.07 2.33
N ILE A 61 -0.18 1.42 2.81
CA ILE A 61 0.10 2.65 3.54
C ILE A 61 0.90 3.54 2.60
N SER A 62 0.42 4.76 2.35
CA SER A 62 1.06 5.68 1.41
C SER A 62 1.05 7.10 1.96
N VAL A 63 1.78 8.00 1.32
CA VAL A 63 1.80 9.43 1.63
C VAL A 63 1.22 10.23 0.48
N HIS A 64 0.56 11.35 0.77
CA HIS A 64 0.18 12.28 -0.27
C HIS A 64 1.43 13.02 -0.80
N THR A 65 1.70 12.92 -2.10
CA THR A 65 2.88 13.57 -2.71
C THR A 65 2.63 15.01 -3.13
N ASN A 66 1.37 15.47 -3.11
CA ASN A 66 0.98 16.86 -3.43
C ASN A 66 1.50 17.33 -4.79
N VAL A 67 1.53 16.41 -5.77
CA VAL A 67 1.84 16.69 -7.16
C VAL A 67 0.55 16.75 -7.98
N LYS A 68 0.50 17.65 -8.98
CA LYS A 68 -0.69 17.84 -9.82
C LYS A 68 -1.05 16.59 -10.63
N ASP A 69 -0.03 15.92 -11.15
CA ASP A 69 -0.16 14.70 -11.94
C ASP A 69 0.58 13.58 -11.22
N ARG A 70 0.07 12.34 -11.33
CA ARG A 70 0.74 11.14 -10.82
C ARG A 70 0.96 11.16 -9.30
N ASP A 71 0.00 11.69 -8.55
CA ASP A 71 0.00 11.50 -7.10
C ASP A 71 -0.11 10.00 -6.78
N ILE A 72 0.71 9.54 -5.84
CA ILE A 72 0.79 8.11 -5.52
C ILE A 72 -0.55 7.59 -4.98
N ILE A 73 -1.33 8.44 -4.32
CA ILE A 73 -2.67 8.09 -3.84
C ILE A 73 -3.60 7.82 -5.02
N ASP A 74 -3.54 8.63 -6.06
CA ASP A 74 -4.38 8.47 -7.23
C ASP A 74 -3.97 7.23 -8.03
N MET A 75 -2.67 6.97 -8.16
CA MET A 75 -2.17 5.71 -8.73
C MET A 75 -2.69 4.49 -7.96
N ILE A 76 -2.55 4.47 -6.64
CA ILE A 76 -3.00 3.36 -5.79
C ILE A 76 -4.53 3.21 -5.86
N LYS A 77 -5.28 4.32 -5.90
CA LYS A 77 -6.75 4.30 -6.07
C LYS A 77 -7.16 3.73 -7.42
N ASP A 78 -6.44 4.02 -8.49
CA ASP A 78 -6.75 3.47 -9.80
C ASP A 78 -6.51 1.96 -9.82
N VAL A 79 -5.46 1.46 -9.16
CA VAL A 79 -5.27 0.02 -8.91
C VAL A 79 -6.42 -0.55 -8.05
N ALA A 80 -6.89 0.19 -7.05
CA ALA A 80 -7.97 -0.26 -6.17
C ALA A 80 -9.32 -0.38 -6.91
N LYS A 81 -9.65 0.55 -7.81
CA LYS A 81 -10.89 0.54 -8.60
C LYS A 81 -10.95 -0.61 -9.60
N VAL A 82 -9.80 -1.06 -10.11
CA VAL A 82 -9.71 -2.25 -10.96
C VAL A 82 -10.16 -3.50 -10.19
N GLU A 83 -9.88 -3.55 -8.88
CA GLU A 83 -10.18 -4.71 -8.03
C GLU A 83 -11.48 -4.64 -7.21
N GLU A 84 -12.15 -3.49 -7.13
CA GLU A 84 -13.46 -3.39 -6.44
C GLU A 84 -14.54 -4.27 -7.10
N LYS A 85 -14.31 -4.72 -8.33
CA LYS A 85 -15.12 -5.75 -9.02
C LYS A 85 -14.84 -7.19 -8.56
N GLN A 86 -13.79 -7.45 -7.78
CA GLN A 86 -13.33 -8.80 -7.41
C GLN A 86 -13.13 -9.05 -5.89
N HIS A 87 -12.64 -8.10 -5.07
CA HIS A 87 -12.53 -8.26 -3.60
C HIS A 87 -12.39 -6.92 -2.85
N PRO A 88 -13.10 -6.68 -1.73
CA PRO A 88 -13.05 -5.40 -1.01
C PRO A 88 -11.74 -5.23 -0.22
N ARG A 89 -10.92 -4.25 -0.59
CA ARG A 89 -9.70 -3.83 0.14
C ARG A 89 -9.96 -2.60 1.01
N SER A 90 -9.28 -2.50 2.15
CA SER A 90 -9.38 -1.33 3.04
C SER A 90 -8.10 -0.50 2.98
N PHE A 91 -8.23 0.76 2.58
CA PHE A 91 -7.14 1.72 2.46
C PHE A 91 -7.19 2.73 3.61
N ILE A 92 -6.05 3.00 4.23
CA ILE A 92 -5.86 4.16 5.10
C ILE A 92 -4.94 5.10 4.33
N PHE A 93 -5.43 6.31 4.04
CA PHE A 93 -4.63 7.43 3.56
C PHE A 93 -4.15 8.25 4.76
#